data_AF-A0A1M4MJH2-F1
#
_entry.id   AF-A0A1M4MJH2-F1
#
_cell.length_a   1.000
_cell.length_b   1.000
_cell.length_c   1.000
_cell.angle_alpha   90.00
_cell.angle_beta   90.00
_cell.angle_gamma   90.00
#
_symmetry.space_group_name_H-M   'P 1'
#
loop_
_entity.id
_entity.type
_entity.pdbx_description
1 polymer ?
#
loop_
_entity_poly.entity_id
_entity_poly.type
_entity_poly.pdbx_seq_one_letter_code
_entity_poly.pdbx_strand_id
1 'polypeptide(L)'
;MRFLQSDRAGRAALVLLLIAVGALGTFLFFDHLMIGPGHPPPEALQKWYIPQPQYGYAENGSVVVNRTIEGDVVPSGNIKEGCPSLFPDLSQYCSHAAYLDTVSGDRYLIVNWYFDDDTDLLQAEEDLCSRLRSSGNVASADLILSGESNVSPDEPIVSRIAVTKYESKASSGYFAVAEKPLSPEHDDYFIVYYGVFGPAVLPDHAVALEELMLRSYSLRNVRPLAPCS
;
A
#
# COMPACT_ATOMS: atom_id res chain seq x y z
N MET A 1 -6.79 5.73 73.36
CA MET A 1 -6.38 5.14 72.07
C MET A 1 -7.36 4.03 71.71
N ARG A 2 -8.35 4.30 70.84
CA ARG A 2 -9.31 3.29 70.38
C ARG A 2 -8.80 2.67 69.09
N PHE A 3 -8.74 1.35 69.12
CA PHE A 3 -8.38 0.42 68.06
C PHE A 3 -9.09 0.77 66.74
N LEU A 4 -8.33 0.76 65.64
CA LEU A 4 -8.83 0.76 64.28
C LEU A 4 -9.80 -0.41 64.09
N GLN A 5 -11.09 -0.13 64.12
CA GLN A 5 -12.12 -1.03 63.63
C GLN A 5 -11.99 -1.04 62.11
N SER A 6 -11.22 -2.00 61.61
CA SER A 6 -11.05 -2.19 60.17
C SER A 6 -12.38 -2.67 59.59
N ASP A 7 -13.14 -1.73 59.02
CA ASP A 7 -14.41 -2.01 58.37
C ASP A 7 -14.21 -2.98 57.19
N ARG A 8 -14.98 -4.08 57.20
CA ARG A 8 -14.93 -5.15 56.21
C ARG A 8 -15.22 -4.61 54.80
N ALA A 9 -16.05 -3.57 54.73
CA ALA A 9 -16.36 -2.84 53.50
C ALA A 9 -15.14 -2.07 52.95
N GLY A 10 -14.34 -1.44 53.83
CA GLY A 10 -13.13 -0.72 53.42
C GLY A 10 -12.05 -1.64 52.84
N ARG A 11 -11.90 -2.86 53.41
CA ARG A 11 -10.99 -3.88 52.85
C ARG A 11 -11.47 -4.42 51.52
N ALA A 12 -12.77 -4.66 51.36
CA ALA A 12 -13.35 -5.11 50.09
C ALA A 12 -13.21 -4.04 48.99
N ALA A 13 -13.43 -2.76 49.33
CA ALA A 13 -13.24 -1.64 48.41
C ALA A 13 -11.78 -1.50 47.94
N LEU A 14 -10.82 -1.66 48.86
CA LEU A 14 -9.40 -1.64 48.52
C LEU A 14 -9.01 -2.79 47.57
N VAL A 15 -9.53 -3.99 47.80
CA VAL A 15 -9.28 -5.16 46.93
C VAL A 15 -9.86 -4.94 45.54
N LEU A 16 -11.09 -4.43 45.45
CA LEU A 16 -11.73 -4.12 44.16
C LEU A 16 -10.97 -3.03 43.40
N LEU A 17 -10.47 -2.00 44.10
CA LEU A 17 -9.65 -0.95 43.49
C LEU A 17 -8.32 -1.51 42.95
N LEU A 18 -7.66 -2.40 43.68
CA LEU A 18 -6.44 -3.06 43.22
C LEU A 18 -6.69 -3.97 42.00
N ILE A 19 -7.82 -4.67 41.96
CA ILE A 19 -8.22 -5.46 40.79
C ILE A 19 -8.50 -4.56 39.59
N ALA A 20 -9.21 -3.45 39.78
CA ALA A 20 -9.49 -2.50 38.71
C ALA A 20 -8.21 -1.84 38.16
N VAL A 21 -7.28 -1.45 39.03
CA VAL A 21 -5.97 -0.91 38.63
C VAL A 21 -5.13 -1.98 37.95
N GLY A 22 -5.16 -3.22 38.42
CA GLY A 22 -4.48 -4.36 37.78
C GLY A 22 -5.04 -4.69 36.40
N ALA A 23 -6.37 -4.66 36.24
CA ALA A 23 -7.06 -4.89 34.97
C ALA A 23 -6.80 -3.75 33.97
N LEU A 24 -6.85 -2.50 34.43
CA LEU A 24 -6.51 -1.33 33.59
C LEU A 24 -5.03 -1.35 33.20
N GLY A 25 -4.17 -1.71 34.14
CA GLY A 25 -2.73 -1.88 33.90
C GLY A 25 -2.45 -2.96 32.87
N THR A 26 -3.10 -4.12 32.96
CA THR A 26 -2.96 -5.19 31.95
C THR A 26 -3.53 -4.78 30.60
N PHE A 27 -4.68 -4.10 30.56
CA PHE A 27 -5.26 -3.57 29.32
C PHE A 27 -4.30 -2.61 28.61
N LEU A 28 -3.73 -1.63 29.34
CA LEU A 28 -2.73 -0.70 28.80
C LEU A 28 -1.41 -1.39 28.43
N PHE A 29 -1.02 -2.46 29.14
CA PHE A 29 0.17 -3.24 28.82
C PHE A 29 -0.03 -4.07 27.54
N PHE A 30 -1.23 -4.60 27.29
CA PHE A 30 -1.56 -5.29 26.04
C PHE A 30 -1.57 -4.33 24.84
N ASP A 31 -2.07 -3.11 24.99
CA ASP A 31 -1.97 -2.05 23.97
C ASP A 31 -0.51 -1.69 23.64
N HIS A 32 0.41 -1.81 24.59
CA HIS A 32 1.85 -1.53 24.37
C HIS A 32 2.69 -2.75 23.96
N LEU A 33 2.20 -3.98 24.13
CA LEU A 33 2.87 -5.21 23.69
C LEU A 33 2.64 -5.55 22.20
N MET A 34 1.81 -4.78 21.49
CA MET A 34 1.68 -4.86 20.03
C MET A 34 2.87 -4.25 19.25
N ILE A 35 3.96 -3.91 19.95
CA ILE A 35 5.22 -3.46 19.34
C ILE A 35 6.22 -4.63 19.39
N GLY A 36 5.92 -5.69 18.64
CA GLY A 36 6.82 -6.79 18.27
C GLY A 36 6.74 -7.03 16.75
N PRO A 37 7.51 -7.96 16.15
CA PRO A 37 7.49 -8.23 14.71
C PRO A 37 6.22 -9.03 14.35
N GLY A 38 5.05 -8.48 14.66
CA GLY A 38 3.76 -9.02 14.27
C GLY A 38 3.54 -8.82 12.78
N HIS A 39 2.62 -9.61 12.24
CA HIS A 39 2.06 -9.35 10.90
C HIS A 39 1.58 -7.90 10.84
N PRO A 40 1.95 -7.13 9.80
CA PRO A 40 1.52 -5.74 9.68
C PRO A 40 -0.02 -5.66 9.67
N PRO A 41 -0.62 -4.67 10.33
CA PRO A 41 -2.07 -4.50 10.28
C PRO A 41 -2.52 -4.04 8.88
N PRO A 42 -3.76 -4.33 8.47
CA PRO A 42 -4.31 -3.92 7.17
C PRO A 42 -4.13 -2.44 6.83
N GLU A 43 -4.21 -1.53 7.80
CA GLU A 43 -4.05 -0.08 7.62
C GLU A 43 -2.63 0.30 7.18
N ALA A 44 -1.64 -0.54 7.50
CA ALA A 44 -0.28 -0.43 7.00
C ALA A 44 -0.15 -1.07 5.61
N LEU A 45 -0.69 -2.27 5.42
CA LEU A 45 -0.61 -3.05 4.16
C LEU A 45 -1.22 -2.29 2.98
N GLN A 46 -2.33 -1.58 3.18
CA GLN A 46 -2.95 -0.75 2.12
C GLN A 46 -2.04 0.36 1.55
N LYS A 47 -0.86 0.63 2.15
CA LYS A 47 0.09 1.64 1.66
C LYS A 47 1.35 1.04 1.00
N TRP A 48 1.51 -0.29 0.98
CA TRP A 48 2.77 -0.94 0.64
C TRP A 48 3.20 -0.78 -0.82
N TYR A 49 2.25 -0.80 -1.75
CA TYR A 49 2.54 -0.59 -3.16
C TYR A 49 2.48 0.88 -3.59
N ILE A 50 2.45 1.82 -2.65
CA ILE A 50 2.46 3.25 -2.95
C ILE A 50 3.87 3.80 -2.66
N PRO A 51 4.65 4.18 -3.68
CA PRO A 51 6.03 4.64 -3.52
C PRO A 51 6.15 5.82 -2.57
N GLN A 52 7.00 5.70 -1.55
CA GLN A 52 7.27 6.78 -0.61
C GLN A 52 8.62 7.44 -0.92
N PRO A 53 8.73 8.76 -0.70
CA PRO A 53 10.03 9.42 -0.78
C PRO A 53 11.00 8.84 0.24
N GLN A 54 12.26 8.70 -0.15
CA GLN A 54 13.29 8.12 0.71
C GLN A 54 13.84 9.19 1.68
N TYR A 55 14.14 8.75 2.91
CA TYR A 55 14.85 9.55 3.89
C TYR A 55 16.33 9.22 3.80
N GLY A 56 17.14 10.20 3.43
CA GLY A 56 18.60 10.13 3.48
C GLY A 56 19.16 10.92 4.66
N TYR A 57 20.46 10.79 4.88
CA TYR A 57 21.20 11.63 5.83
C TYR A 57 22.14 12.54 5.05
N ALA A 58 22.09 13.85 5.31
CA ALA A 58 23.12 14.76 4.85
C ALA A 58 24.45 14.48 5.58
N GLU A 59 25.56 14.97 5.03
CA GLU A 59 26.89 14.87 5.66
C GLU A 59 26.94 15.46 7.07
N ASN A 60 26.05 16.40 7.38
CA ASN A 60 25.91 16.99 8.71
C ASN A 60 25.01 16.18 9.68
N GLY A 61 24.56 15.00 9.27
CA GLY A 61 23.72 14.09 10.06
C GLY A 61 22.23 14.47 10.10
N SER A 62 21.80 15.53 9.41
CA SER A 62 20.37 15.88 9.30
C SER A 62 19.64 14.94 8.34
N VAL A 63 18.38 14.65 8.64
CA VAL A 63 17.52 13.87 7.73
C VAL A 63 17.16 14.73 6.53
N VAL A 64 17.59 14.33 5.34
CA VAL A 64 17.20 14.91 4.07
C VAL A 64 16.09 14.05 3.49
N VAL A 65 14.93 14.63 3.24
CA VAL A 65 13.89 13.95 2.49
C VAL A 65 14.23 14.07 1.02
N ASN A 66 14.70 12.99 0.40
CA ASN A 66 14.75 12.94 -1.06
C ASN A 66 13.32 12.73 -1.55
N ARG A 67 12.63 13.85 -1.77
CA ARG A 67 11.22 13.85 -2.23
C ARG A 67 11.07 13.35 -3.65
N THR A 68 12.17 13.23 -4.37
CA THR A 68 12.17 12.72 -5.74
C THR A 68 12.06 11.21 -5.69
N ILE A 69 10.98 10.68 -6.27
CA ILE A 69 10.85 9.23 -6.48
C ILE A 69 11.87 8.80 -7.53
N GLU A 70 12.13 9.53 -8.60
CA GLU A 70 13.30 9.35 -9.49
C GLU A 70 13.26 10.54 -10.47
N GLY A 71 14.40 11.14 -10.82
CA GLY A 71 14.46 12.25 -11.79
C GLY A 71 13.60 13.47 -11.43
N ASP A 72 12.51 13.68 -12.17
CA ASP A 72 11.64 14.87 -12.07
C ASP A 72 10.25 14.56 -11.48
N VAL A 73 10.00 13.31 -11.05
CA VAL A 73 8.72 12.86 -10.49
C VAL A 73 8.70 13.02 -8.97
N VAL A 74 7.74 13.82 -8.48
CA VAL A 74 7.58 14.15 -7.05
C VAL A 74 6.16 13.86 -6.54
N PRO A 75 5.99 13.44 -5.27
CA PRO A 75 4.68 13.28 -4.65
C PRO A 75 3.89 14.59 -4.62
N SER A 76 2.64 14.54 -5.06
CA SER A 76 1.66 15.64 -5.01
C SER A 76 0.87 15.58 -3.69
N GLY A 77 1.59 15.59 -2.57
CA GLY A 77 1.03 15.48 -1.22
C GLY A 77 1.28 14.12 -0.54
N ASN A 78 0.56 13.87 0.55
CA ASN A 78 0.65 12.63 1.31
C ASN A 78 -0.24 11.54 0.69
N ILE A 79 0.04 10.28 1.04
CA ILE A 79 -0.87 9.16 0.78
C ILE A 79 -2.21 9.44 1.45
N LYS A 80 -3.30 9.20 0.73
CA LYS A 80 -4.67 9.34 1.20
C LYS A 80 -5.28 7.97 1.43
N GLU A 81 -5.93 7.80 2.56
CA GLU A 81 -6.79 6.65 2.84
C GLU A 81 -8.12 6.80 2.12
N GLY A 82 -8.67 5.68 1.64
CA GLY A 82 -9.81 5.60 0.75
C GLY A 82 -9.43 5.60 -0.73
N CYS A 83 -10.34 5.08 -1.56
CA CYS A 83 -10.14 5.02 -3.01
C CYS A 83 -10.41 6.35 -3.71
N PRO A 84 -9.68 6.66 -4.80
CA PRO A 84 -9.99 7.82 -5.61
C PRO A 84 -11.31 7.58 -6.37
N SER A 85 -12.08 8.64 -6.60
CA SER A 85 -13.39 8.58 -7.28
C SER A 85 -13.35 8.02 -8.72
N LEU A 86 -12.15 7.87 -9.28
CA LEU A 86 -11.92 7.27 -10.58
C LEU A 86 -12.26 5.76 -10.60
N PHE A 87 -12.10 5.08 -9.47
CA PHE A 87 -12.26 3.65 -9.35
C PHE A 87 -13.31 3.30 -8.28
N PRO A 88 -13.96 2.14 -8.39
CA PRO A 88 -14.87 1.66 -7.36
C PRO A 88 -14.14 1.45 -6.03
N ASP A 89 -14.90 1.54 -4.94
CA ASP A 89 -14.44 1.16 -3.62
C ASP A 89 -14.55 -0.37 -3.49
N LEU A 90 -13.45 -1.07 -3.78
CA LEU A 90 -13.41 -2.54 -3.84
C LEU A 90 -13.07 -3.18 -2.49
N SER A 91 -12.43 -2.42 -1.59
CA SER A 91 -11.98 -2.89 -0.29
C SER A 91 -12.05 -1.77 0.73
N GLN A 92 -12.42 -2.09 1.96
CA GLN A 92 -12.32 -1.18 3.10
C GLN A 92 -10.89 -0.67 3.34
N TYR A 93 -9.89 -1.41 2.84
CA TYR A 93 -8.47 -1.08 2.93
C TYR A 93 -7.97 -0.64 1.56
N CYS A 94 -8.14 0.66 1.29
CA CYS A 94 -7.74 1.29 0.06
C CYS A 94 -6.94 2.54 0.36
N SER A 95 -5.87 2.78 -0.41
CA SER A 95 -5.14 4.03 -0.35
C SER A 95 -4.64 4.44 -1.72
N HIS A 96 -4.39 5.74 -1.90
CA HIS A 96 -3.85 6.27 -3.13
C HIS A 96 -2.90 7.44 -2.91
N ALA A 97 -2.03 7.67 -3.89
CA ALA A 97 -1.21 8.87 -3.97
C ALA A 97 -1.13 9.37 -5.41
N ALA A 98 -0.94 10.68 -5.54
CA ALA A 98 -0.70 11.32 -6.81
C ALA A 98 0.75 11.82 -6.88
N TYR A 99 1.32 11.82 -8.08
CA TYR A 99 2.67 12.32 -8.36
C TYR A 99 2.62 13.30 -9.52
N LEU A 100 3.59 14.20 -9.59
CA LEU A 100 3.75 15.20 -10.63
C LEU A 100 5.13 15.06 -11.24
N ASP A 101 5.18 14.92 -12.56
CA ASP A 101 6.38 15.19 -13.32
C ASP A 101 6.55 16.71 -13.45
N THR A 102 7.63 17.25 -12.91
CA THR A 102 7.84 18.71 -12.87
C THR A 102 8.30 19.29 -14.22
N VAL A 103 8.74 18.45 -15.16
CA VAL A 103 9.17 18.86 -16.50
C VAL A 103 8.03 18.77 -17.50
N SER A 104 7.35 17.63 -17.57
CA SER A 104 6.23 17.45 -18.52
C SER A 104 4.91 18.04 -18.00
N GLY A 105 4.75 18.14 -16.68
CA GLY A 105 3.49 18.48 -16.03
C GLY A 105 2.52 17.31 -15.91
N ASP A 106 2.93 16.10 -16.30
CA ASP A 106 2.10 14.91 -16.21
C ASP A 106 1.80 14.54 -14.77
N ARG A 107 0.60 14.03 -14.54
CA ARG A 107 0.13 13.64 -13.22
C ARG A 107 -0.08 12.15 -13.19
N TYR A 108 0.58 11.47 -12.26
CA TYR A 108 0.43 10.04 -12.04
C TYR A 108 -0.46 9.77 -10.83
N LEU A 109 -1.11 8.61 -10.84
CA LEU A 109 -1.97 8.10 -9.77
C LEU A 109 -1.59 6.65 -9.51
N ILE A 110 -1.26 6.38 -8.25
CA ILE A 110 -1.07 5.03 -7.73
C ILE A 110 -2.22 4.73 -6.77
N VAL A 111 -2.84 3.56 -6.93
CA VAL A 111 -3.93 3.09 -6.06
C VAL A 111 -3.60 1.67 -5.62
N ASN A 112 -3.78 1.39 -4.34
CA ASN A 112 -3.56 0.08 -3.76
C ASN A 112 -4.81 -0.33 -2.97
N TRP A 113 -5.36 -1.47 -3.32
CA TRP A 113 -6.42 -2.16 -2.58
C TRP A 113 -5.81 -3.37 -1.90
N TYR A 114 -6.08 -3.55 -0.61
CA TYR A 114 -5.65 -4.69 0.18
C TYR A 114 -6.85 -5.57 0.57
N PHE A 115 -6.68 -6.89 0.55
CA PHE A 115 -7.67 -7.86 0.96
C PHE A 115 -7.00 -8.91 1.84
N ASP A 116 -7.68 -9.31 2.91
CA ASP A 116 -7.25 -10.36 3.82
C ASP A 116 -7.99 -11.70 3.58
N ASP A 117 -8.75 -11.79 2.50
CA ASP A 117 -9.57 -12.93 2.10
C ASP A 117 -9.56 -13.08 0.55
N ASP A 118 -9.47 -14.32 0.06
CA ASP A 118 -9.38 -14.62 -1.37
C ASP A 118 -10.72 -14.47 -2.09
N THR A 119 -11.83 -14.70 -1.40
CA THR A 119 -13.18 -14.56 -1.96
C THR A 119 -13.48 -13.09 -2.21
N ASP A 120 -13.06 -12.21 -1.30
CA ASP A 120 -13.17 -10.76 -1.49
C ASP A 120 -12.31 -10.26 -2.65
N LEU A 121 -11.08 -10.79 -2.81
CA LEU A 121 -10.25 -10.50 -3.99
C LEU A 121 -10.94 -10.91 -5.29
N LEU A 122 -11.46 -12.14 -5.37
CA LEU A 122 -12.09 -12.66 -6.58
C LEU A 122 -13.30 -11.82 -6.99
N GLN A 123 -14.16 -11.45 -6.03
CA GLN A 123 -15.30 -10.57 -6.28
C GLN A 123 -14.84 -9.18 -6.76
N ALA A 124 -13.80 -8.62 -6.12
CA ALA A 124 -13.24 -7.32 -6.50
C ALA A 124 -12.67 -7.33 -7.93
N GLU A 125 -12.01 -8.41 -8.36
CA GLU A 125 -11.51 -8.55 -9.72
C GLU A 125 -12.63 -8.59 -10.77
N GLU A 126 -13.73 -9.30 -10.49
CA GLU A 126 -14.91 -9.35 -11.38
C GLU A 126 -15.55 -7.96 -11.53
N ASP A 127 -15.80 -7.29 -10.40
CA ASP A 127 -16.43 -5.97 -10.35
C ASP A 127 -15.56 -4.92 -11.04
N LEU A 128 -14.26 -4.90 -10.73
CA LEU A 128 -13.30 -4.01 -11.36
C LEU A 128 -13.23 -4.27 -12.87
N CYS A 129 -13.08 -5.52 -13.28
CA CYS A 129 -12.94 -5.83 -14.70
C CYS A 129 -14.19 -5.46 -15.52
N SER A 130 -15.38 -5.73 -14.99
CA SER A 130 -16.66 -5.28 -15.56
C SER A 130 -16.68 -3.76 -15.73
N ARG A 131 -16.26 -3.02 -14.70
CA ARG A 131 -16.17 -1.55 -14.74
C ARG A 131 -15.19 -1.07 -15.80
N LEU A 132 -13.96 -1.60 -15.84
CA LEU A 132 -12.93 -1.18 -16.79
C LEU A 132 -13.38 -1.38 -18.23
N ARG A 133 -13.98 -2.54 -18.56
CA ARG A 133 -14.51 -2.83 -19.91
C ARG A 133 -15.67 -1.91 -20.29
N SER A 134 -16.44 -1.41 -19.32
CA SER A 134 -17.53 -0.47 -19.57
C SER A 134 -17.06 0.96 -19.84
N SER A 135 -15.88 1.35 -19.34
CA SER A 135 -15.39 2.74 -19.35
C SER A 135 -14.15 2.98 -20.22
N GLY A 136 -13.48 1.94 -20.69
CA GLY A 136 -12.26 2.05 -21.48
C GLY A 136 -11.90 0.77 -22.21
N ASN A 137 -10.67 0.77 -22.73
CA ASN A 137 -10.07 -0.39 -23.38
C ASN A 137 -9.23 -1.15 -22.36
N VAL A 138 -9.34 -2.48 -22.38
CA VAL A 138 -8.58 -3.38 -21.51
C VAL A 138 -7.83 -4.37 -22.39
N ALA A 139 -6.55 -4.58 -22.10
CA ALA A 139 -5.72 -5.54 -22.80
C ALA A 139 -4.68 -6.15 -21.86
N SER A 140 -4.18 -7.33 -22.20
CA SER A 140 -3.02 -7.92 -21.54
C SER A 140 -1.73 -7.26 -22.06
N ALA A 141 -0.77 -7.01 -21.18
CA ALA A 141 0.53 -6.46 -21.52
C ALA A 141 1.64 -7.10 -20.68
N ASP A 142 2.83 -7.18 -21.26
CA ASP A 142 4.06 -7.56 -20.54
C ASP A 142 4.90 -6.31 -20.32
N LEU A 143 5.35 -6.10 -19.08
CA LEU A 143 6.32 -5.06 -18.73
C LEU A 143 7.67 -5.68 -18.37
N ILE A 144 8.72 -4.96 -18.69
CA ILE A 144 10.10 -5.33 -18.35
C ILE A 144 10.61 -4.30 -17.36
N LEU A 145 10.50 -4.61 -16.07
CA LEU A 145 11.03 -3.76 -15.02
C LEU A 145 12.53 -3.98 -14.90
N SER A 146 13.32 -2.95 -15.18
CA SER A 146 14.78 -2.98 -15.08
C SER A 146 15.22 -2.06 -13.97
N GLY A 147 15.74 -2.62 -12.87
CA GLY A 147 16.24 -1.85 -11.74
C GLY A 147 17.70 -2.16 -11.41
N GLU A 148 18.35 -1.26 -10.69
CA GLU A 148 19.68 -1.50 -10.15
C GLU A 148 19.64 -2.65 -9.12
N SER A 149 20.61 -3.57 -9.22
CA SER A 149 20.74 -4.66 -8.25
C SER A 149 21.49 -4.18 -7.01
N ASN A 150 20.86 -4.30 -5.84
CA ASN A 150 21.52 -4.06 -4.55
C ASN A 150 22.65 -5.07 -4.25
N VAL A 151 22.80 -6.13 -5.05
CA VAL A 151 23.76 -7.23 -4.84
C VAL A 151 24.98 -7.11 -5.77
N SER A 152 24.80 -6.59 -6.97
CA SER A 152 25.87 -6.38 -7.95
C SER A 152 25.53 -5.20 -8.85
N PRO A 153 26.26 -4.08 -8.77
CA PRO A 153 26.05 -2.93 -9.66
C PRO A 153 26.14 -3.26 -11.16
N ASP A 154 26.81 -4.37 -11.51
CA ASP A 154 27.07 -4.76 -12.90
C ASP A 154 25.98 -5.66 -13.53
N GLU A 155 24.97 -6.13 -12.77
CA GLU A 155 23.87 -6.93 -13.33
C GLU A 155 22.50 -6.33 -12.95
N PRO A 156 21.78 -5.70 -13.90
CA PRO A 156 20.45 -5.18 -13.64
C PRO A 156 19.47 -6.32 -13.33
N ILE A 157 18.58 -6.10 -12.35
CA ILE A 157 17.45 -7.01 -12.12
C ILE A 157 16.42 -6.72 -13.20
N VAL A 158 16.32 -7.62 -14.16
CA VAL A 158 15.27 -7.59 -15.19
C VAL A 158 14.15 -8.52 -14.76
N SER A 159 13.02 -7.95 -14.32
CA SER A 159 11.81 -8.70 -13.99
C SER A 159 10.76 -8.49 -15.07
N ARG A 160 10.38 -9.56 -15.75
CA ARG A 160 9.20 -9.51 -16.64
C ARG A 160 7.96 -9.78 -15.82
N ILE A 161 6.98 -8.89 -15.91
CA ILE A 161 5.69 -9.04 -15.24
C ILE A 161 4.55 -8.94 -16.25
N ALA A 162 3.52 -9.76 -16.07
CA ALA A 162 2.29 -9.69 -16.85
C ALA A 162 1.28 -8.81 -16.09
N VAL A 163 0.67 -7.86 -16.80
CA VAL A 163 -0.23 -6.85 -16.23
C VAL A 163 -1.45 -6.66 -17.12
N THR A 164 -2.52 -6.11 -16.53
CA THR A 164 -3.68 -5.65 -17.29
C THR A 164 -3.51 -4.18 -17.64
N LYS A 165 -3.31 -3.90 -18.92
CA LYS A 165 -3.31 -2.54 -19.48
C LYS A 165 -4.74 -2.00 -19.53
N TYR A 166 -4.91 -0.75 -19.11
CA TYR A 166 -6.19 -0.03 -19.17
C TYR A 166 -5.99 1.36 -19.78
N GLU A 167 -6.85 1.73 -20.72
CA GLU A 167 -6.83 3.04 -21.39
C GLU A 167 -8.24 3.62 -21.46
N SER A 168 -8.42 4.84 -20.94
CA SER A 168 -9.71 5.53 -20.96
C SER A 168 -9.53 7.04 -21.11
N LYS A 169 -10.65 7.77 -21.19
CA LYS A 169 -10.63 9.24 -21.17
C LYS A 169 -10.23 9.83 -19.82
N ALA A 170 -10.36 9.07 -18.74
CA ALA A 170 -10.15 9.57 -17.38
C ALA A 170 -8.77 9.19 -16.82
N SER A 171 -8.22 8.06 -17.24
CA SER A 171 -6.87 7.62 -16.92
C SER A 171 -6.40 6.52 -17.86
N SER A 172 -5.09 6.33 -17.96
CA SER A 172 -4.46 5.20 -18.64
C SER A 172 -3.34 4.63 -17.76
N GLY A 173 -3.19 3.32 -17.70
CA GLY A 173 -2.21 2.68 -16.81
C GLY A 173 -2.23 1.16 -16.84
N TYR A 174 -1.65 0.57 -15.80
CA TYR A 174 -1.49 -0.86 -15.61
C TYR A 174 -2.04 -1.30 -14.26
N PHE A 175 -2.75 -2.41 -14.27
CA PHE A 175 -3.17 -3.14 -13.07
C PHE A 175 -2.32 -4.40 -12.88
N ALA A 176 -1.97 -4.68 -11.64
CA ALA A 176 -1.32 -5.91 -11.23
C ALA A 176 -1.99 -6.46 -9.96
N VAL A 177 -2.03 -7.78 -9.84
CA VAL A 177 -2.51 -8.50 -8.67
C VAL A 177 -1.33 -9.21 -8.01
N ALA A 178 -1.11 -8.95 -6.72
CA ALA A 178 -0.13 -9.64 -5.90
C ALA A 178 -0.86 -10.57 -4.93
N GLU A 179 -0.48 -11.84 -4.92
CA GLU A 179 -1.06 -12.84 -4.02
C GLU A 179 -0.01 -13.32 -3.03
N LYS A 180 -0.35 -13.26 -1.75
CA LYS A 180 0.46 -13.71 -0.62
C LYS A 180 1.91 -13.23 -0.68
N PRO A 181 2.18 -11.91 -0.91
CA PRO A 181 3.54 -11.45 -1.18
C PRO A 181 4.43 -11.45 0.06
N LEU A 182 3.87 -11.56 1.27
CA LEU A 182 4.60 -11.65 2.53
C LEU A 182 5.02 -13.09 2.84
N SER A 183 4.05 -14.01 2.85
CA SER A 183 4.28 -15.44 3.05
C SER A 183 3.06 -16.26 2.59
N PRO A 184 3.24 -17.52 2.17
CA PRO A 184 2.14 -18.38 1.72
C PRO A 184 1.13 -18.72 2.82
N GLU A 185 1.50 -18.59 4.09
CA GLU A 185 0.64 -18.82 5.24
C GLU A 185 -0.31 -17.67 5.54
N HIS A 186 -0.05 -16.47 5.01
CA HIS A 186 -0.89 -15.29 5.20
C HIS A 186 -1.71 -15.00 3.95
N ASP A 187 -3.01 -14.83 4.16
CA ASP A 187 -3.95 -14.40 3.13
C ASP A 187 -3.82 -12.89 2.95
N ASP A 188 -2.75 -12.45 2.29
CA ASP A 188 -2.54 -11.05 1.91
C ASP A 188 -2.67 -10.90 0.40
N TYR A 189 -3.65 -10.14 -0.06
CA TYR A 189 -3.85 -9.91 -1.49
C TYR A 189 -3.91 -8.43 -1.81
N PHE A 190 -3.42 -8.08 -2.99
CA PHE A 190 -3.38 -6.70 -3.44
C PHE A 190 -3.83 -6.59 -4.89
N ILE A 191 -4.65 -5.59 -5.16
CA ILE A 191 -4.79 -5.05 -6.51
C ILE A 191 -4.08 -3.70 -6.50
N VAL A 192 -3.24 -3.43 -7.50
CA VAL A 192 -2.51 -2.18 -7.60
C VAL A 192 -2.69 -1.58 -8.99
N TYR A 193 -2.92 -0.27 -9.04
CA TYR A 193 -2.96 0.52 -10.27
C TYR A 193 -1.80 1.49 -10.33
N TYR A 194 -1.09 1.51 -11.46
CA TYR A 194 -0.10 2.52 -11.81
C TYR A 194 -0.52 3.21 -13.10
N GLY A 195 -0.82 4.51 -13.05
CA GLY A 195 -1.22 5.19 -14.27
C GLY A 195 -1.09 6.69 -14.24
N VAL A 196 -1.48 7.29 -15.36
CA VAL A 196 -1.48 8.73 -15.63
C VAL A 196 -2.92 9.24 -15.71
N PHE A 197 -3.16 10.44 -15.23
CA PHE A 197 -4.47 11.10 -15.33
C PHE A 197 -4.77 11.50 -16.78
N GLY A 198 -6.00 11.25 -17.20
CA GLY A 198 -6.48 11.54 -18.56
C GLY A 198 -6.12 10.47 -19.60
N PRO A 199 -6.47 10.72 -20.87
CA PRO A 199 -6.05 9.87 -21.96
C PRO A 199 -4.55 10.06 -22.20
N ALA A 200 -3.81 8.95 -22.34
CA ALA A 200 -2.38 9.01 -22.52
C ALA A 200 -1.87 7.88 -23.43
N VAL A 201 -0.77 8.15 -24.13
CA VAL A 201 -0.03 7.14 -24.88
C VAL A 201 0.96 6.50 -23.92
N LEU A 202 0.61 5.35 -23.35
CA LEU A 202 1.39 4.73 -22.26
C LEU A 202 2.89 4.54 -22.52
N PRO A 203 3.36 4.21 -23.74
CA PRO A 203 4.79 4.18 -24.06
C PRO A 203 5.54 5.48 -23.75
N ASP A 204 4.89 6.65 -23.89
CA ASP A 204 5.51 7.96 -23.62
C ASP A 204 5.71 8.19 -22.11
N HIS A 205 5.03 7.39 -21.27
CA HIS A 205 5.10 7.45 -19.80
C HIS A 205 5.78 6.22 -19.18
N ALA A 206 6.31 5.30 -20.00
CA ALA A 206 6.82 4.00 -19.55
C ALA A 206 7.88 4.16 -18.46
N VAL A 207 8.87 5.03 -18.69
CA VAL A 207 9.96 5.28 -17.73
C VAL A 207 9.43 5.70 -16.36
N ALA A 208 8.57 6.72 -16.30
CA ALA A 208 8.05 7.22 -15.03
C ALA A 208 7.19 6.19 -14.29
N LEU A 209 6.37 5.42 -15.02
CA LEU A 209 5.54 4.36 -14.43
C LEU A 209 6.37 3.18 -13.94
N GLU A 210 7.40 2.77 -14.70
CA GLU A 210 8.33 1.70 -14.32
C GLU A 210 9.12 2.08 -13.05
N GLU A 211 9.58 3.33 -12.94
CA GLU A 211 10.26 3.82 -11.73
C GLU A 211 9.34 3.81 -10.51
N LEU A 212 8.09 4.27 -10.66
CA LEU A 212 7.08 4.18 -9.60
C LEU A 212 6.85 2.71 -9.19
N MET A 213 6.79 1.78 -10.15
CA MET A 213 6.67 0.35 -9.88
C MET A 213 7.89 -0.22 -9.15
N LEU A 214 9.11 0.14 -9.56
CA LEU A 214 10.36 -0.33 -8.94
C LEU A 214 10.54 0.17 -7.50
N ARG A 215 9.99 1.35 -7.20
CA ARG A 215 10.02 1.97 -5.85
C ARG A 215 8.90 1.49 -4.92
N SER A 216 8.00 0.65 -5.41
CA SER A 216 6.94 0.04 -4.62
C SER A 216 7.41 -1.24 -3.92
N TYR A 217 6.55 -1.87 -3.12
CA TYR A 217 6.81 -3.23 -2.64
C TYR A 217 7.01 -4.21 -3.81
N SER A 218 7.65 -5.35 -3.56
CA SER A 218 8.04 -6.26 -4.62
C SER A 218 6.86 -6.69 -5.49
N LEU A 219 6.98 -6.45 -6.81
CA LEU A 219 6.06 -6.93 -7.84
C LEU A 219 6.52 -8.28 -8.42
N ARG A 220 7.29 -9.08 -7.67
CA ARG A 220 7.65 -10.43 -8.09
C ARG A 220 6.41 -11.32 -8.07
N ASN A 221 6.26 -12.14 -9.11
CA ASN A 221 5.15 -13.10 -9.26
C ASN A 221 3.75 -12.47 -9.28
N VAL A 222 3.64 -11.18 -9.60
CA VAL A 222 2.33 -10.58 -9.86
C VAL A 222 1.72 -11.13 -11.14
N ARG A 223 0.40 -11.05 -11.23
CA ARG A 223 -0.38 -11.46 -12.39
C ARG A 223 -1.32 -10.34 -12.87
N PRO A 224 -1.80 -10.39 -14.11
CA PRO A 224 -2.90 -9.53 -14.55
C PRO A 224 -4.20 -9.86 -13.80
N LEU A 225 -5.19 -8.96 -13.93
CA LEU A 225 -6.55 -9.20 -13.46
C LEU A 225 -7.13 -10.40 -14.22
N ALA A 226 -7.44 -11.48 -13.52
CA ALA A 226 -7.80 -12.75 -14.14
C ALA A 226 -9.04 -12.65 -15.04
N PRO A 227 -10.14 -11.97 -14.66
CA PRO A 227 -11.32 -11.84 -15.51
C PRO A 227 -11.10 -10.95 -16.74
N CYS A 228 -10.02 -10.17 -16.74
CA CYS A 228 -9.67 -9.17 -17.77
C CYS A 228 -8.62 -9.67 -18.77
N SER A 229 -8.03 -10.84 -18.50
CA SER A 229 -6.96 -11.45 -19.28
C SER A 229 -7.46 -12.23 -20.48
#